data_AF-A0A5N5SRR0-F1
#
_entry.id   AF-A0A5N5SRR0-F1
#
_cell.length_a   1.000
_cell.length_b   1.000
_cell.length_c   1.000
_cell.angle_alpha   90.00
_cell.angle_beta   90.00
_cell.angle_gamma   90.00
#
_symmetry.space_group_name_H-M   'P 1'
#
loop_
_entity.id
_entity.type
_entity.pdbx_description
1 polymer ?
#
loop_
_entity_poly.entity_id
_entity_poly.type
_entity_poly.pdbx_seq_one_letter_code
_entity_poly.pdbx_strand_id
1 'polypeptide(L)'
;MDGYEICILCFLFQDGLVKSNMEKLVWYAMHSPDKLDRIGEYLASRLDRDIQRRRTGYVVISMDALDQLMLTCHANSLNLFVESFLQMIQRLLESQEPMLQLRAVQSFEKYSNIREETPQYHRRYDFFVSKFASMCYYTESDPDRQRQLRTAGIMGLQGVVRKTDCDDLGDSIWQPVHMDKIVPALLFNMGEKIAVTQEFEEADAEEADHHDQKREKKPNELAEICLRELVCRATSGKIAKIIRPLLA
;
A
#
# COMPACT_ATOMS: atom_id res chain seq x y z
N MET A 1 -10.42 -2.71 27.53
CA MET A 1 -8.97 -2.48 27.64
C MET A 1 -8.65 -2.29 29.11
N ASP A 2 -7.67 -3.02 29.63
CA ASP A 2 -7.28 -2.88 31.02
C ASP A 2 -6.32 -1.69 31.20
N GLY A 3 -6.20 -1.18 32.43
CA GLY A 3 -5.38 0.01 32.72
C GLY A 3 -3.92 -0.10 32.29
N TYR A 4 -3.39 -1.32 32.23
CA TYR A 4 -2.04 -1.60 31.74
C TYR A 4 -1.90 -1.41 30.22
N GLU A 5 -2.93 -1.75 29.44
CA GLU A 5 -2.96 -1.61 27.98
C GLU A 5 -3.01 -0.13 27.60
N ILE A 6 -3.84 0.65 28.31
CA ILE A 6 -3.93 2.10 28.14
C ILE A 6 -2.61 2.76 28.53
N CYS A 7 -1.93 2.31 29.58
CA CYS A 7 -0.63 2.84 29.97
C CYS A 7 0.46 2.59 28.91
N ILE A 8 0.60 1.37 28.38
CA ILE A 8 1.59 1.06 27.33
C ILE A 8 1.29 1.86 26.06
N LEU A 9 0.02 1.94 25.65
CA LEU A 9 -0.41 2.69 24.48
C LEU A 9 -0.39 4.21 24.68
N CYS A 10 -0.43 4.72 25.91
CA CYS A 10 -0.18 6.14 26.20
C CYS A 10 1.31 6.46 26.16
N PHE A 11 2.16 5.58 26.71
CA PHE A 11 3.62 5.76 26.73
C PHE A 11 4.25 5.73 25.33
N LEU A 12 3.68 4.97 24.38
CA LEU A 12 4.15 4.95 22.99
C LEU A 12 4.06 6.30 22.25
N PHE A 13 3.32 7.27 22.79
CA PHE A 13 3.02 8.51 22.08
C PHE A 13 3.41 9.78 22.85
N GLN A 14 3.97 9.67 24.06
CA GLN A 14 4.54 10.82 24.77
C GLN A 14 5.96 11.17 24.29
N ASP A 15 6.76 10.17 23.90
CA ASP A 15 8.19 10.34 23.55
C ASP A 15 8.54 9.94 22.10
N GLY A 16 7.54 9.71 21.25
CA GLY A 16 7.71 9.05 19.95
C GLY A 16 7.73 7.52 20.08
N LEU A 17 7.88 6.79 18.97
CA LEU A 17 7.92 5.32 19.00
C LEU A 17 9.23 4.82 19.63
N VAL A 18 9.28 4.80 20.96
CA VAL A 18 10.44 4.30 21.70
C VAL A 18 10.56 2.79 21.49
N LYS A 19 11.70 2.36 20.93
CA LYS A 19 11.97 0.95 20.57
C LYS A 19 11.65 -0.04 21.69
N SER A 20 12.04 0.26 22.93
CA SER A 20 11.80 -0.60 24.09
C SER A 20 10.31 -0.71 24.47
N ASN A 21 9.50 0.34 24.23
CA ASN A 21 8.06 0.29 24.46
C ASN A 21 7.37 -0.53 23.36
N MET A 22 7.86 -0.41 22.13
CA MET A 22 7.35 -1.18 21.00
C MET A 22 7.66 -2.67 21.15
N GLU A 23 8.88 -3.04 21.56
CA GLU A 23 9.27 -4.42 21.86
C GLU A 23 8.36 -5.05 22.93
N LYS A 24 8.00 -4.29 23.99
CA LYS A 24 7.05 -4.74 25.01
C LYS A 24 5.65 -4.95 24.43
N LEU A 25 5.20 -4.06 23.54
CA LEU A 25 3.89 -4.19 22.90
C LEU A 25 3.83 -5.41 21.97
N VAL A 26 4.87 -5.63 21.16
CA VAL A 26 5.02 -6.83 20.31
C VAL A 26 5.01 -8.08 21.18
N TRP A 27 5.83 -8.12 22.23
CA TRP A 27 5.89 -9.26 23.14
C TRP A 27 4.51 -9.55 23.75
N TYR A 28 3.82 -8.52 24.22
CA TYR A 28 2.47 -8.64 24.79
C TYR A 28 1.46 -9.18 23.77
N ALA A 29 1.48 -8.66 22.54
CA ALA A 29 0.58 -9.09 21.48
C ALA A 29 0.84 -10.55 21.06
N MET A 30 2.11 -10.98 20.97
CA MET A 30 2.48 -12.36 20.64
C MET A 30 2.02 -13.37 21.70
N HIS A 31 2.02 -13.00 22.98
CA HIS A 31 1.63 -13.88 24.08
C HIS A 31 0.13 -13.81 24.39
N SER A 32 -0.63 -12.95 23.71
CA SER A 32 -2.07 -12.79 23.91
C SER A 32 -2.75 -12.38 22.60
N PRO A 33 -2.94 -13.31 21.65
CA PRO A 33 -3.49 -13.03 20.32
C PRO A 33 -4.89 -12.39 20.36
N ASP A 34 -5.74 -12.71 21.34
CA ASP A 34 -7.07 -12.08 21.52
C ASP A 34 -6.99 -10.56 21.79
N LYS A 35 -5.82 -10.07 22.21
CA LYS A 35 -5.59 -8.64 22.50
C LYS A 35 -5.06 -7.88 21.31
N LEU A 36 -4.48 -8.58 20.33
CA LEU A 36 -3.96 -7.97 19.10
C LEU A 36 -5.08 -7.23 18.36
N ASP A 37 -6.27 -7.81 18.31
CA ASP A 37 -7.45 -7.19 17.71
C ASP A 37 -7.82 -5.87 18.40
N ARG A 38 -7.97 -5.89 19.73
CA ARG A 38 -8.25 -4.68 20.54
C ARG A 38 -7.19 -3.58 20.38
N ILE A 39 -5.92 -3.98 20.24
CA ILE A 39 -4.83 -3.04 19.95
C ILE A 39 -5.03 -2.41 18.57
N GLY A 40 -5.39 -3.21 17.56
CA GLY A 40 -5.75 -2.73 16.23
C GLY A 40 -6.89 -1.71 16.24
N GLU A 41 -8.01 -2.04 16.89
CA GLU A 41 -9.18 -1.14 17.00
C GLU A 41 -8.84 0.17 17.71
N TYR A 42 -8.04 0.10 18.79
CA TYR A 42 -7.59 1.29 19.51
C TYR A 42 -6.71 2.17 18.64
N LEU A 43 -5.74 1.58 17.93
CA LEU A 43 -4.86 2.32 17.03
C LEU A 43 -5.65 2.96 15.89
N ALA A 44 -6.65 2.27 15.34
CA ALA A 44 -7.53 2.81 14.30
C ALA A 44 -8.34 4.02 14.82
N SER A 45 -8.96 3.87 15.99
CA SER A 45 -9.74 4.94 16.63
C SER A 45 -8.86 6.15 16.99
N ARG A 46 -7.63 5.91 17.43
CA ARG A 46 -6.67 6.96 17.75
C ARG A 46 -6.20 7.70 16.51
N LEU A 47 -5.84 6.96 15.46
CA LEU A 47 -5.38 7.53 14.20
C LEU A 47 -6.45 8.41 13.57
N ASP A 48 -7.72 8.00 13.57
CA ASP A 48 -8.84 8.80 13.05
C ASP A 48 -8.93 10.17 13.76
N ARG A 49 -8.83 10.16 15.10
CA ARG A 49 -8.80 11.38 15.92
C ARG A 49 -7.58 12.26 15.64
N ASP A 50 -6.40 11.67 15.43
CA ASP A 50 -5.18 12.42 15.16
C ASP A 50 -5.15 13.00 13.73
N ILE A 51 -5.76 12.33 12.75
CA ILE A 51 -6.04 12.88 11.41
C ILE A 51 -6.96 14.10 11.51
N GLN A 52 -8.08 13.97 12.21
CA GLN A 52 -9.05 15.07 12.39
C GLN A 52 -8.40 16.31 13.05
N ARG A 53 -7.44 16.09 13.96
CA ARG A 53 -6.69 17.15 14.64
C ARG A 53 -5.45 17.62 13.87
N ARG A 54 -5.20 17.11 12.65
CA ARG A 54 -4.03 17.40 11.80
C ARG A 54 -2.69 17.14 12.49
N ARG A 55 -2.62 16.13 13.37
CA ARG A 55 -1.39 15.75 14.09
C ARG A 55 -0.65 14.64 13.36
N THR A 56 -0.10 14.97 12.20
CA THR A 56 0.52 14.00 11.28
C THR A 56 1.64 13.18 11.93
N GLY A 57 2.42 13.75 12.85
CA GLY A 57 3.45 13.01 13.59
C GLY A 57 2.90 11.82 14.39
N TYR A 58 1.74 11.98 15.04
CA TYR A 58 1.10 10.87 15.78
C TYR A 58 0.43 9.85 14.85
N VAL A 59 -0.04 10.30 13.68
CA VAL A 59 -0.53 9.40 12.63
C VAL A 59 0.60 8.48 12.15
N VAL A 60 1.79 9.04 11.90
CA VAL A 60 2.98 8.26 11.50
C VAL A 60 3.37 7.25 12.59
N ILE A 61 3.42 7.67 13.86
CA ILE A 61 3.73 6.76 14.98
C ILE A 61 2.71 5.61 15.06
N SER A 62 1.42 5.90 14.87
CA SER A 62 0.37 4.87 14.86
C SER A 62 0.59 3.86 13.75
N MET A 63 0.94 4.33 12.54
CA MET A 63 1.26 3.46 11.40
C MET A 63 2.54 2.66 11.62
N ASP A 64 3.58 3.24 12.22
CA ASP A 64 4.84 2.54 12.51
C ASP A 64 4.65 1.40 13.53
N ALA A 65 3.86 1.65 14.58
CA ALA A 65 3.50 0.63 15.55
C ALA A 65 2.71 -0.51 14.87
N LEU A 66 1.76 -0.14 14.01
CA LEU A 66 0.92 -1.10 13.30
C LEU A 66 1.72 -1.96 12.31
N ASP A 67 2.63 -1.36 11.54
CA ASP A 67 3.55 -2.06 10.64
C ASP A 67 4.40 -3.08 11.42
N GLN A 68 4.95 -2.67 12.58
CA GLN A 68 5.77 -3.57 13.38
C GLN A 68 4.98 -4.73 13.94
N LEU A 69 3.78 -4.48 14.49
CA LEU A 69 2.89 -5.55 14.95
C LEU A 69 2.56 -6.52 13.82
N MET A 70 2.21 -6.00 12.65
CA MET A 70 1.89 -6.79 11.47
C MET A 70 3.05 -7.67 10.99
N LEU A 71 4.29 -7.15 11.04
CA LEU A 71 5.47 -7.88 10.58
C LEU A 71 6.01 -8.89 11.59
N THR A 72 5.65 -8.77 12.87
CA THR A 72 6.20 -9.61 13.94
C THR A 72 5.20 -10.60 14.53
N CYS A 73 3.91 -10.27 14.50
CA CYS A 73 2.86 -11.12 15.04
C CYS A 73 2.30 -12.02 13.92
N HIS A 74 2.82 -13.24 13.78
CA HIS A 74 2.39 -14.24 12.78
C HIS A 74 1.30 -15.18 13.33
N ALA A 75 0.27 -14.63 13.98
CA ALA A 75 -0.75 -15.45 14.62
C ALA A 75 -1.86 -15.86 13.64
N ASN A 76 -2.41 -17.08 13.80
CA ASN A 76 -3.56 -17.59 13.05
C ASN A 76 -4.85 -16.75 13.21
N SER A 77 -4.83 -15.68 14.02
CA SER A 77 -5.94 -14.77 14.34
C SER A 77 -5.74 -13.34 13.78
N LEU A 78 -4.95 -13.17 12.72
CA LEU A 78 -4.65 -11.85 12.14
C LEU A 78 -5.83 -11.16 11.46
N ASN A 79 -6.97 -11.82 11.30
CA ASN A 79 -8.01 -11.35 10.39
C ASN A 79 -8.59 -9.99 10.78
N LEU A 80 -9.03 -9.87 12.03
CA LEU A 80 -9.62 -8.63 12.56
C LEU A 80 -8.57 -7.52 12.71
N PHE A 81 -7.32 -7.91 13.01
CA PHE A 81 -6.20 -6.98 13.05
C PHE A 81 -5.87 -6.42 11.66
N VAL A 82 -5.84 -7.27 10.63
CA VAL A 82 -5.67 -6.88 9.22
C VAL A 82 -6.83 -5.99 8.78
N GLU A 83 -8.05 -6.27 9.23
CA GLU A 83 -9.19 -5.40 8.97
C GLU A 83 -8.99 -3.99 9.57
N SER A 84 -8.58 -3.89 10.84
CA SER A 84 -8.23 -2.62 11.48
C SER A 84 -7.10 -1.91 10.73
N PHE A 85 -6.09 -2.65 10.27
CA PHE A 85 -5.01 -2.12 9.44
C PHE A 85 -5.52 -1.54 8.12
N LEU A 86 -6.26 -2.31 7.34
CA LEU A 86 -6.79 -1.85 6.06
C LEU A 86 -7.71 -0.63 6.23
N GLN A 87 -8.41 -0.52 7.36
CA GLN A 87 -9.24 0.65 7.68
C GLN A 87 -8.38 1.90 7.87
N MET A 88 -7.25 1.77 8.58
CA MET A 88 -6.30 2.86 8.77
C MET A 88 -5.65 3.28 7.46
N ILE A 89 -5.25 2.33 6.61
CA ILE A 89 -4.73 2.60 5.26
C ILE A 89 -5.76 3.37 4.44
N GLN A 90 -7.02 2.91 4.43
CA GLN A 90 -8.11 3.59 3.74
C GLN A 90 -8.26 5.04 4.22
N ARG A 91 -8.27 5.28 5.53
CA ARG A 91 -8.35 6.64 6.12
C ARG A 91 -7.21 7.56 5.67
N LEU A 92 -5.99 7.04 5.59
CA LEU A 92 -4.84 7.81 5.12
C LEU A 92 -4.96 8.14 3.63
N LEU A 93 -5.45 7.20 2.82
CA LEU A 93 -5.66 7.40 1.39
C LEU A 93 -6.85 8.33 1.07
N GLU A 94 -7.85 8.41 1.93
CA GLU A 94 -8.95 9.37 1.85
C GLU A 94 -8.49 10.81 2.16
N SER A 95 -7.35 10.98 2.83
CA SER A 95 -6.78 12.30 3.11
C SER A 95 -6.34 13.01 1.83
N GLN A 96 -6.42 14.35 1.82
CA GLN A 96 -5.87 15.20 0.75
C GLN A 96 -4.36 15.43 0.90
N GLU A 97 -3.75 15.03 2.02
CA GLU A 97 -2.33 15.22 2.31
C GLU A 97 -1.47 14.14 1.63
N PRO A 98 -0.60 14.48 0.65
CA PRO A 98 0.18 13.47 -0.07
C PRO A 98 1.12 12.65 0.81
N MET A 99 1.69 13.25 1.85
CA MET A 99 2.56 12.54 2.79
C MET A 99 1.82 11.40 3.51
N LEU A 100 0.53 11.59 3.82
CA LEU A 100 -0.28 10.52 4.42
C LEU A 100 -0.62 9.43 3.41
N GLN A 101 -0.92 9.80 2.16
CA GLN A 101 -1.14 8.83 1.09
C GLN A 101 0.11 7.99 0.80
N LEU A 102 1.29 8.63 0.74
CA LEU A 102 2.59 7.95 0.58
C LEU A 102 2.86 6.98 1.74
N ARG A 103 2.65 7.42 2.99
CA ARG A 103 2.82 6.57 4.18
C ARG A 103 1.89 5.35 4.15
N ALA A 104 0.63 5.53 3.72
CA ALA A 104 -0.32 4.44 3.55
C ALA A 104 0.15 3.42 2.52
N VAL A 105 0.58 3.87 1.33
CA VAL A 105 1.08 2.96 0.30
C VAL A 105 2.31 2.18 0.79
N GLN A 106 3.25 2.83 1.47
CA GLN A 106 4.43 2.15 2.02
C GLN A 106 4.06 1.05 3.03
N SER A 107 3.09 1.32 3.93
CA SER A 107 2.57 0.30 4.84
C SER A 107 1.86 -0.83 4.09
N PHE A 108 1.03 -0.49 3.10
CA PHE A 108 0.30 -1.47 2.30
C PHE A 108 1.26 -2.36 1.48
N GLU A 109 2.35 -1.80 0.96
CA GLU A 109 3.40 -2.57 0.28
C GLU A 109 4.03 -3.60 1.24
N LYS A 110 4.42 -3.19 2.46
CA LYS A 110 4.95 -4.11 3.48
C LYS A 110 3.97 -5.24 3.75
N TYR A 111 2.69 -4.90 3.99
CA TYR A 111 1.61 -5.87 4.17
C TYR A 111 1.50 -6.84 2.99
N SER A 112 1.55 -6.33 1.76
CA SER A 112 1.39 -7.14 0.56
C SER A 112 2.48 -8.22 0.38
N ASN A 113 3.67 -8.00 0.97
CA ASN A 113 4.80 -8.92 0.89
C ASN A 113 4.75 -10.06 1.92
N ILE A 114 3.83 -10.02 2.88
CA ILE A 114 3.65 -11.08 3.87
C ILE A 114 2.91 -12.26 3.22
N ARG A 115 3.49 -13.47 3.29
CA ARG A 115 3.05 -14.67 2.55
C ARG A 115 1.93 -15.48 3.23
N GLU A 116 1.30 -14.96 4.27
CA GLU A 116 0.25 -15.68 5.00
C GLU A 116 -1.08 -15.73 4.23
N GLU A 117 -1.77 -16.87 4.31
CA GLU A 117 -3.15 -17.06 3.83
C GLU A 117 -4.06 -16.08 4.57
N THR A 118 -4.25 -14.91 3.99
CA THR A 118 -5.07 -13.85 4.56
C THR A 118 -6.48 -14.01 3.99
N PRO A 119 -7.55 -14.03 4.80
CA PRO A 119 -8.90 -14.22 4.26
C PRO A 119 -9.27 -13.15 3.24
N GLN A 120 -10.30 -13.47 2.48
CA GLN A 120 -10.79 -12.68 1.37
C GLN A 120 -11.42 -11.34 1.81
N TYR A 121 -10.63 -10.24 1.80
CA TYR A 121 -11.10 -8.87 2.07
C TYR A 121 -11.62 -8.14 0.81
N HIS A 122 -12.24 -8.87 -0.12
CA HIS A 122 -12.57 -8.40 -1.49
C HIS A 122 -13.26 -7.03 -1.53
N ARG A 123 -14.22 -6.75 -0.65
CA ARG A 123 -14.98 -5.47 -0.70
C ARG A 123 -14.14 -4.21 -0.48
N ARG A 124 -13.03 -4.29 0.27
CA ARG A 124 -12.15 -3.13 0.48
C ARG A 124 -11.16 -2.95 -0.68
N TYR A 125 -10.89 -4.00 -1.45
CA TYR A 125 -10.04 -3.90 -2.63
C TYR A 125 -10.67 -3.05 -3.73
N ASP A 126 -12.00 -2.95 -3.82
CA ASP A 126 -12.68 -2.01 -4.72
C ASP A 126 -12.21 -0.57 -4.51
N PHE A 127 -12.17 -0.15 -3.24
CA PHE A 127 -11.66 1.16 -2.85
C PHE A 127 -10.17 1.28 -3.19
N PHE A 128 -9.35 0.31 -2.76
CA PHE A 128 -7.90 0.37 -2.98
C PHE A 128 -7.53 0.39 -4.47
N VAL A 129 -8.12 -0.49 -5.29
CA VAL A 129 -7.92 -0.51 -6.75
C VAL A 129 -8.30 0.83 -7.35
N SER A 130 -9.47 1.36 -7.00
CA SER A 130 -9.93 2.64 -7.55
C SER A 130 -9.03 3.80 -7.14
N LYS A 131 -8.63 3.85 -5.86
CA LYS A 131 -7.78 4.91 -5.32
C LYS A 131 -6.35 4.82 -5.86
N PHE A 132 -5.72 3.65 -5.84
CA PHE A 132 -4.37 3.47 -6.37
C PHE A 132 -4.31 3.72 -7.88
N ALA A 133 -5.30 3.25 -8.65
CA ALA A 133 -5.39 3.60 -10.07
C ALA A 133 -5.54 5.12 -10.28
N SER A 134 -6.32 5.83 -9.47
CA SER A 134 -6.41 7.30 -9.57
C SER A 134 -5.07 8.00 -9.29
N MET A 135 -4.26 7.47 -8.37
CA MET A 135 -2.94 8.00 -8.05
C MET A 135 -1.95 7.83 -9.21
N CYS A 136 -2.10 6.79 -10.04
CA CYS A 136 -1.32 6.59 -11.26
C CYS A 136 -1.52 7.70 -12.32
N TYR A 137 -2.62 8.47 -12.24
CA TYR A 137 -2.92 9.60 -13.11
C TYR A 137 -2.68 10.96 -12.44
N TYR A 138 -2.13 10.98 -11.21
CA TYR A 138 -1.93 12.20 -10.46
C TYR A 138 -1.09 13.20 -11.26
N THR A 139 -1.48 14.48 -11.27
CA THR A 139 -0.81 15.53 -12.03
C THR A 139 -0.69 16.77 -11.15
N GLU A 140 0.51 17.33 -11.04
CA GLU A 140 0.80 18.50 -10.21
C GLU A 140 1.95 19.30 -10.85
N SER A 141 2.06 20.59 -10.52
CA SER A 141 3.13 21.44 -11.06
C SER A 141 4.52 21.00 -10.62
N ASP A 142 4.63 20.33 -9.48
CA ASP A 142 5.87 19.76 -8.96
C ASP A 142 6.09 18.36 -9.57
N PRO A 143 7.08 18.20 -10.49
CA PRO A 143 7.32 16.93 -11.18
C PRO A 143 7.80 15.83 -10.23
N ASP A 144 8.48 16.16 -9.12
CA ASP A 144 8.97 15.16 -8.16
C ASP A 144 7.82 14.62 -7.33
N ARG A 145 6.94 15.49 -6.86
CA ARG A 145 5.73 15.10 -6.13
C ARG A 145 4.75 14.32 -7.01
N GLN A 146 4.61 14.73 -8.27
CA GLN A 146 3.87 13.96 -9.27
C GLN A 146 4.45 12.56 -9.42
N ARG A 147 5.77 12.44 -9.59
CA ARG A 147 6.46 11.15 -9.71
C ARG A 147 6.25 10.28 -8.47
N GLN A 148 6.42 10.83 -7.28
CA GLN A 148 6.24 10.10 -6.01
C GLN A 148 4.83 9.53 -5.87
N LEU A 149 3.79 10.33 -6.14
CA LEU A 149 2.41 9.85 -6.01
C LEU A 149 2.03 8.84 -7.09
N ARG A 150 2.51 8.99 -8.32
CA ARG A 150 2.31 7.98 -9.37
C ARG A 150 3.01 6.67 -9.05
N THR A 151 4.28 6.74 -8.63
CA THR A 151 5.03 5.58 -8.12
C THR A 151 4.26 4.89 -7.00
N ALA A 152 3.73 5.65 -6.05
CA ALA A 152 2.93 5.11 -4.95
C ALA A 152 1.63 4.44 -5.45
N GLY A 153 0.94 5.04 -6.42
CA GLY A 153 -0.22 4.40 -7.06
C GLY A 153 0.11 3.04 -7.65
N ILE A 154 1.22 2.94 -8.39
CA ILE A 154 1.66 1.70 -9.02
C ILE A 154 2.05 0.65 -7.97
N MET A 155 2.78 1.04 -6.93
CA MET A 155 3.15 0.14 -5.83
C MET A 155 1.93 -0.39 -5.09
N GLY A 156 0.92 0.46 -4.88
CA GLY A 156 -0.38 0.07 -4.33
C GLY A 156 -1.07 -0.98 -5.19
N LEU A 157 -1.18 -0.73 -6.51
CA LEU A 157 -1.74 -1.70 -7.47
C LEU A 157 -0.96 -3.02 -7.47
N GLN A 158 0.38 -2.96 -7.45
CA GLN A 158 1.23 -4.14 -7.38
C GLN A 158 0.98 -4.94 -6.10
N GLY A 159 0.79 -4.26 -4.96
CA GLY A 159 0.43 -4.91 -3.70
C GLY A 159 -0.93 -5.63 -3.77
N VAL A 160 -1.91 -5.04 -4.46
CA VAL A 160 -3.22 -5.70 -4.70
C VAL A 160 -3.06 -6.95 -5.57
N VAL A 161 -2.29 -6.84 -6.67
CA VAL A 161 -1.99 -7.99 -7.54
C VAL A 161 -1.29 -9.11 -6.78
N ARG A 162 -0.37 -8.76 -5.87
CA ARG A 162 0.37 -9.72 -5.05
C ARG A 162 -0.51 -10.46 -4.04
N LYS A 163 -1.47 -9.75 -3.43
CA LYS A 163 -2.38 -10.29 -2.41
C LYS A 163 -3.61 -10.99 -2.97
N THR A 164 -3.80 -11.01 -4.28
CA THR A 164 -4.96 -11.69 -4.87
C THR A 164 -4.58 -13.07 -5.41
N ASP A 165 -5.26 -14.09 -4.91
CA ASP A 165 -5.07 -15.47 -5.36
C ASP A 165 -5.65 -15.73 -6.75
N CYS A 166 -5.00 -16.65 -7.46
CA CYS A 166 -5.32 -16.98 -8.84
C CYS A 166 -6.48 -17.97 -8.98
N ASP A 167 -6.90 -18.64 -7.91
CA ASP A 167 -7.76 -19.83 -8.01
C ASP A 167 -9.20 -19.65 -7.53
N ASP A 168 -9.56 -18.50 -6.95
CA ASP A 168 -10.89 -18.36 -6.33
C ASP A 168 -12.04 -17.96 -7.27
N LEU A 169 -13.19 -18.62 -7.04
CA LEU A 169 -14.51 -18.39 -7.66
C LEU A 169 -15.20 -17.07 -7.25
N GLY A 170 -14.59 -16.28 -6.34
CA GLY A 170 -15.16 -15.05 -5.76
C GLY A 170 -14.91 -13.76 -6.57
N ASP A 171 -15.29 -12.63 -5.97
CA ASP A 171 -15.11 -11.24 -6.46
C ASP A 171 -13.63 -10.86 -6.63
N SER A 172 -12.99 -11.50 -7.60
CA SER A 172 -11.57 -11.40 -7.84
C SER A 172 -11.22 -10.10 -8.58
N ILE A 173 -9.97 -9.64 -8.43
CA ILE A 173 -9.42 -8.48 -9.18
C ILE A 173 -9.60 -8.60 -10.69
N TRP A 174 -9.84 -9.81 -11.20
CA TRP A 174 -10.09 -10.07 -12.61
C TRP A 174 -11.45 -9.54 -13.11
N GLN A 175 -12.33 -9.05 -12.26
CA GLN A 175 -13.58 -8.44 -12.72
C GLN A 175 -13.32 -7.16 -13.55
N PRO A 176 -14.17 -6.86 -14.56
CA PRO A 176 -14.02 -5.65 -15.38
C PRO A 176 -13.90 -4.37 -14.56
N VAL A 177 -14.70 -4.23 -13.48
CA VAL A 177 -14.67 -3.06 -12.57
C VAL A 177 -13.29 -2.73 -11.98
N HIS A 178 -12.39 -3.72 -11.95
CA HIS A 178 -10.99 -3.56 -11.53
C HIS A 178 -10.03 -3.55 -12.72
N MET A 179 -10.13 -4.51 -13.65
CA MET A 179 -9.22 -4.59 -14.80
C MET A 179 -9.28 -3.36 -15.70
N ASP A 180 -10.47 -2.76 -15.86
CA ASP A 180 -10.69 -1.52 -16.62
C ASP A 180 -10.05 -0.29 -15.95
N LYS A 181 -9.56 -0.42 -14.71
CA LYS A 181 -8.80 0.61 -13.99
C LYS A 181 -7.31 0.27 -13.90
N ILE A 182 -7.00 -0.99 -13.58
CA ILE A 182 -5.61 -1.45 -13.36
C ILE A 182 -4.83 -1.39 -14.67
N VAL A 183 -5.34 -1.99 -15.75
CA VAL A 183 -4.58 -2.11 -16.99
C VAL A 183 -4.32 -0.73 -17.63
N PRO A 184 -5.33 0.16 -17.80
CA PRO A 184 -5.07 1.49 -18.33
C PRO A 184 -4.13 2.34 -17.47
N ALA A 185 -4.19 2.22 -16.14
CA ALA A 185 -3.33 2.97 -15.22
C ALA A 185 -1.86 2.58 -15.36
N LEU A 186 -1.58 1.28 -15.50
CA LEU A 186 -0.23 0.78 -15.74
C LEU A 186 0.28 1.21 -17.12
N LEU A 187 -0.53 1.06 -18.17
CA LEU A 187 -0.13 1.43 -19.52
C LEU A 187 0.12 2.93 -19.69
N PHE A 188 -0.67 3.78 -19.04
CA PHE A 188 -0.44 5.23 -19.02
C PHE A 188 0.96 5.57 -18.51
N ASN A 189 1.38 4.96 -17.40
CA ASN A 189 2.71 5.20 -16.82
C ASN A 189 3.84 4.54 -17.63
N MET A 190 3.57 3.44 -18.34
CA MET A 190 4.52 2.86 -19.29
C MET A 190 4.70 3.75 -20.53
N GLY A 191 3.61 4.37 -21.00
CA GLY A 191 3.58 5.23 -22.19
C GLY A 191 4.38 6.53 -22.02
N GLU A 192 4.57 7.05 -20.81
CA GLU A 192 5.46 8.18 -20.56
C GLU A 192 6.90 7.90 -20.98
N LYS A 193 7.35 6.64 -20.92
CA LYS A 193 8.66 6.24 -21.47
C LYS A 193 8.75 6.58 -22.95
N ILE A 194 7.67 6.31 -23.72
CA ILE A 194 7.63 6.43 -25.18
C ILE A 194 7.64 7.90 -25.60
N ALA A 195 6.90 8.76 -24.89
CA ALA A 195 6.88 10.20 -25.16
C ALA A 195 8.25 10.85 -24.90
N VAL A 196 8.91 10.49 -23.80
CA VAL A 196 10.24 11.02 -23.45
C VAL A 196 11.32 10.44 -24.38
N THR A 197 11.26 9.15 -24.76
CA THR A 197 12.24 8.61 -25.72
C THR A 197 12.16 9.23 -27.11
N GLN A 198 10.99 9.71 -27.54
CA GLN A 198 10.86 10.41 -28.82
C GLN A 198 11.43 11.84 -28.80
N GLU A 199 11.61 12.44 -27.62
CA GLU A 199 12.20 13.79 -27.47
C GLU A 199 13.70 13.75 -27.10
N PHE A 200 14.22 12.64 -26.56
CA PHE A 200 15.57 12.53 -25.98
C PHE A 200 16.56 11.61 -26.74
N GLU A 201 16.18 11.03 -27.89
CA GLU A 201 17.13 10.27 -28.72
C GLU A 201 18.28 11.13 -29.31
N GLU A 202 18.28 12.45 -29.11
CA GLU A 202 19.37 13.35 -29.53
C GLU A 202 20.32 13.83 -28.41
N ALA A 203 20.10 13.53 -27.11
CA ALA A 203 20.85 14.23 -26.05
C ALA A 203 21.62 13.38 -25.00
N ASP A 204 21.15 12.21 -24.54
CA ASP A 204 21.67 11.64 -23.28
C ASP A 204 22.42 10.29 -23.43
N ALA A 205 23.48 10.29 -24.23
CA ALA A 205 24.48 9.19 -24.23
C ALA A 205 25.63 9.42 -23.23
N GLU A 206 25.66 10.53 -22.50
CA GLU A 206 26.77 10.89 -21.63
C GLU A 206 26.28 11.34 -20.26
N GLU A 207 25.98 10.40 -19.36
CA GLU A 207 26.18 10.58 -17.91
C GLU A 207 25.99 9.23 -17.18
N ALA A 208 26.94 8.32 -17.44
CA ALA A 208 27.19 7.19 -16.56
C ALA A 208 28.27 7.60 -15.56
N ASP A 209 27.87 8.18 -14.41
CA ASP A 209 28.77 8.28 -13.26
C ASP A 209 28.03 8.17 -11.91
N HIS A 210 28.81 7.84 -10.89
CA HIS A 210 28.48 7.13 -9.67
C HIS A 210 27.50 7.81 -8.68
N HIS A 211 26.45 7.09 -8.27
CA HIS A 211 26.05 7.01 -6.86
C HIS A 211 25.15 5.78 -6.58
N ASP A 212 25.66 4.84 -5.79
CA ASP A 212 24.91 3.70 -5.24
C ASP A 212 24.03 4.15 -4.06
N GLN A 213 23.02 4.98 -4.37
CA GLN A 213 21.86 5.20 -3.53
C GLN A 213 20.67 4.62 -4.28
N LYS A 214 20.35 3.35 -3.99
CA LYS A 214 19.12 2.63 -4.33
C LYS A 214 18.23 3.38 -5.33
N ARG A 215 18.59 3.37 -6.63
CA ARG A 215 17.91 4.14 -7.69
C ARG A 215 16.40 4.04 -7.48
N GLU A 216 15.77 5.17 -7.15
CA GLU A 216 14.33 5.22 -6.96
C GLU A 216 13.68 4.81 -8.29
N LYS A 217 12.97 3.67 -8.29
CA LYS A 217 12.44 3.10 -9.53
C LYS A 217 11.46 4.07 -10.16
N LYS A 218 11.66 4.35 -11.44
CA LYS A 218 10.80 5.28 -12.18
C LYS A 218 9.38 4.67 -12.33
N PRO A 219 8.31 5.48 -12.42
CA PRO A 219 6.95 4.98 -12.59
C PRO A 219 6.79 4.01 -13.76
N ASN A 220 7.42 4.29 -14.91
CA ASN A 220 7.37 3.43 -16.09
C ASN A 220 7.93 2.02 -15.84
N GLU A 221 9.08 1.91 -15.16
CA GLU A 221 9.71 0.63 -14.81
C GLU A 221 8.85 -0.17 -13.84
N LEU A 222 8.30 0.50 -12.82
CA LEU A 222 7.38 -0.14 -11.88
C LEU A 222 6.09 -0.60 -12.54
N ALA A 223 5.55 0.19 -13.47
CA ALA A 223 4.34 -0.16 -14.18
C ALA A 223 4.54 -1.39 -15.06
N GLU A 224 5.69 -1.49 -15.75
CA GLU A 224 6.06 -2.68 -16.51
C GLU A 224 6.18 -3.92 -15.60
N ILE A 225 6.88 -3.79 -14.46
CA ILE A 225 7.02 -4.89 -13.49
C ILE A 225 5.66 -5.33 -12.98
N CYS A 226 4.78 -4.39 -12.61
CA CYS A 226 3.44 -4.68 -12.11
C CYS A 226 2.58 -5.37 -13.17
N LEU A 227 2.62 -4.91 -14.43
CA LEU A 227 1.88 -5.52 -15.53
C LEU A 227 2.38 -6.95 -15.80
N ARG A 228 3.70 -7.16 -15.82
CA ARG A 228 4.31 -8.49 -15.94
C ARG A 228 3.86 -9.41 -14.81
N GLU A 229 3.87 -8.90 -13.58
CA GLU A 229 3.44 -9.63 -12.38
C GLU A 229 1.95 -10.04 -12.46
N LEU A 230 1.09 -9.17 -12.99
CA LEU A 230 -0.32 -9.43 -13.26
C LEU A 230 -0.49 -10.51 -14.34
N VAL A 231 0.18 -10.36 -15.49
CA VAL A 231 0.09 -11.31 -16.61
C VAL A 231 0.57 -12.71 -16.19
N CYS A 232 1.67 -12.81 -15.41
CA CYS A 232 2.17 -14.09 -14.91
C CYS A 232 1.19 -14.81 -13.97
N ARG A 233 0.24 -14.09 -13.37
CA ARG A 233 -0.83 -14.64 -12.52
C ARG A 233 -2.11 -15.00 -13.28
N ALA A 234 -2.23 -14.59 -14.54
CA ALA A 234 -3.42 -14.87 -15.33
C ALA A 234 -3.40 -16.32 -15.83
N THR A 235 -4.44 -17.09 -15.50
CA THR A 235 -4.74 -18.33 -16.23
C THR A 235 -5.28 -18.00 -17.63
N SER A 236 -5.31 -18.98 -18.53
CA SER A 236 -5.71 -18.79 -19.94
C SER A 236 -7.08 -18.08 -20.09
N GLY A 237 -8.05 -18.41 -19.24
CA GLY A 237 -9.38 -17.76 -19.23
C GLY A 237 -9.39 -16.31 -18.69
N LYS A 238 -8.33 -15.88 -18.01
CA LYS A 238 -8.20 -14.54 -17.43
C LYS A 238 -7.43 -13.58 -18.34
N ILE A 239 -6.64 -14.08 -19.30
CA ILE A 239 -5.90 -13.25 -20.27
C ILE A 239 -6.86 -12.32 -21.03
N ALA A 240 -8.03 -12.81 -21.45
CA ALA A 240 -9.04 -12.00 -22.14
C ALA A 240 -9.50 -10.78 -21.31
N LYS A 241 -9.47 -10.89 -19.98
CA LYS A 241 -9.85 -9.81 -19.05
C LYS A 241 -8.77 -8.74 -18.94
N ILE A 242 -7.50 -9.07 -19.19
CA ILE A 242 -6.40 -8.11 -19.31
C ILE A 242 -6.45 -7.38 -20.66
N ILE A 243 -6.80 -8.09 -21.73
CA ILE A 243 -6.81 -7.54 -23.10
C ILE A 243 -8.03 -6.64 -23.33
N ARG A 244 -9.20 -6.99 -22.77
CA ARG A 244 -10.46 -6.27 -22.99
C ARG A 244 -10.38 -4.75 -22.75
N PRO A 245 -9.76 -4.24 -21.67
CA PRO A 245 -9.56 -2.81 -21.46
C PRO A 245 -8.83 -2.07 -22.59
N LEU A 246 -8.11 -2.79 -23.46
CA LEU A 246 -7.35 -2.21 -24.59
C LEU A 246 -8.18 -2.05 -25.86
N LEU A 247 -9.35 -2.67 -25.90
CA LEU A 247 -10.24 -2.72 -27.06
C LEU A 247 -11.43 -1.77 -26.94
N ALA A 248 -11.57 -1.08 -25.80
CA ALA A 248 -12.62 -0.12 -25.50
C ALA A 248 -12.14 1.30 -25.81
#